data_AF-A0A9Q3F4K1-F1
#
_entry.id   AF-A0A9Q3F4K1-F1
#
_cell.length_a   1.000
_cell.length_b   1.000
_cell.length_c   1.000
_cell.angle_alpha   90.00
_cell.angle_beta   90.00
_cell.angle_gamma   90.00
#
_symmetry.space_group_name_H-M   'P 1'
#
loop_
_entity.id
_entity.type
_entity.pdbx_description
1 polymer ?
#
loop_
_entity_poly.entity_id
_entity_poly.type
_entity_poly.pdbx_seq_one_letter_code
_entity_poly.pdbx_strand_id
1 'polypeptide(L)'
;MVDSITLKISDKITDVKDNSDIPVLNGKNYSEWYRRTKIHLRSKDLLHVCLNSMPSEAIPAVINKWNKASCASVSFISSKIDPSVLIKVIDDETMQDSHLLWEKINEQYASKNSKKLWVRGHELGVNSL
;
A
#
# COMPACT_ATOMS: atom_id res chain seq x y z
N MET A 1 -3.10 53.70 8.98
CA MET A 1 -2.22 52.93 8.08
C MET A 1 -2.40 51.47 8.46
N VAL A 2 -2.74 50.64 7.49
CA VAL A 2 -3.52 49.38 7.61
C VAL A 2 -2.97 48.29 8.54
N ASP A 3 -3.89 47.66 9.28
CA ASP A 3 -3.74 46.36 9.95
C ASP A 3 -3.45 45.24 8.93
N SER A 4 -2.67 44.22 9.34
CA SER A 4 -3.01 42.80 9.19
C SER A 4 -1.79 41.88 9.20
N ILE A 5 -1.80 40.95 10.15
CA ILE A 5 -1.83 39.50 9.86
C ILE A 5 -0.95 39.10 8.68
N THR A 6 0.34 38.91 8.90
CA THR A 6 1.15 38.09 7.99
C THR A 6 2.03 37.15 8.80
N LEU A 7 1.45 35.97 9.03
CA LEU A 7 2.12 34.68 9.11
C LEU A 7 2.94 34.39 10.37
N LYS A 8 2.21 34.23 11.48
CA LYS A 8 2.50 33.15 12.45
C LYS A 8 2.14 31.79 11.82
N ILE A 9 2.92 31.29 10.86
CA ILE A 9 2.83 29.90 10.37
C ILE A 9 4.25 29.42 10.05
N SER A 10 4.50 28.13 10.34
CA SER A 10 5.76 27.36 10.22
C SER A 10 6.72 27.53 11.41
N ASP A 11 7.06 26.52 12.20
CA ASP A 11 6.92 25.07 12.02
C ASP A 11 6.69 24.40 13.39
N LYS A 12 5.42 24.17 13.73
CA LYS A 12 5.05 22.91 14.36
C LYS A 12 4.75 21.94 13.22
N ILE A 13 5.79 21.45 12.53
CA ILE A 13 5.68 20.18 11.84
C ILE A 13 5.62 19.15 12.97
N THR A 14 4.42 18.94 13.48
CA THR A 14 4.13 17.78 14.31
C THR A 14 4.54 16.57 13.49
N ASP A 15 5.49 15.82 14.03
CA ASP A 15 5.81 14.44 13.70
C ASP A 15 4.60 13.77 13.05
N VAL A 16 4.71 13.58 11.74
CA VAL A 16 3.65 13.05 10.87
C VAL A 16 3.22 11.73 11.48
N LYS A 17 1.96 11.65 11.96
CA LYS A 17 1.32 10.43 12.52
C LYS A 17 1.81 9.19 11.78
N ASP A 18 2.81 8.56 12.36
CA ASP A 18 3.67 7.60 11.69
C ASP A 18 2.94 6.25 11.73
N ASN A 19 2.53 5.74 10.57
CA ASN A 19 1.98 4.40 10.35
C ASN A 19 0.69 3.97 11.07
N SER A 20 0.20 4.68 12.09
CA SER A 20 -0.96 4.27 12.89
C SER A 20 -2.28 4.27 12.09
N ASP A 21 -2.37 5.11 11.05
CA ASP A 21 -3.58 5.26 10.24
C ASP A 21 -3.70 4.24 9.11
N ILE A 22 -2.71 3.37 8.89
CA ILE A 22 -2.76 2.36 7.83
C ILE A 22 -3.35 1.08 8.42
N PRO A 23 -4.55 0.64 7.98
CA PRO A 23 -5.19 -0.54 8.54
C PRO A 23 -4.36 -1.79 8.23
N VAL A 24 -4.54 -2.85 9.01
CA VAL A 24 -3.97 -4.16 8.69
C VAL A 24 -4.84 -4.84 7.63
N LEU A 25 -4.25 -5.33 6.54
CA LEU A 25 -4.97 -6.05 5.50
C LEU A 25 -5.49 -7.38 6.04
N ASN A 26 -6.82 -7.54 6.09
CA ASN A 26 -7.49 -8.74 6.59
C ASN A 26 -8.34 -9.45 5.52
N GLY A 27 -8.11 -9.11 4.25
CA GLY A 27 -8.81 -9.66 3.10
C GLY A 27 -10.22 -9.11 2.85
N LYS A 28 -10.78 -8.28 3.76
CA LYS A 28 -12.08 -7.60 3.55
C LYS A 28 -11.92 -6.10 3.27
N ASN A 29 -10.84 -5.50 3.76
CA ASN A 29 -10.57 -4.07 3.70
C ASN A 29 -9.59 -3.65 2.59
N TYR A 30 -9.40 -4.48 1.57
CA TYR A 30 -8.37 -4.29 0.53
C TYR A 30 -8.41 -2.88 -0.11
N SER A 31 -9.59 -2.35 -0.43
CA SER A 31 -9.68 -1.04 -1.10
C SER A 31 -9.14 0.12 -0.24
N GLU A 32 -9.40 0.09 1.07
CA GLU A 32 -8.91 1.10 1.99
C GLU A 32 -7.42 0.91 2.28
N TRP A 33 -7.02 -0.34 2.55
CA TRP A 33 -5.62 -0.71 2.72
C TRP A 33 -4.78 -0.27 1.53
N TYR A 34 -5.19 -0.61 0.31
CA TYR A 34 -4.47 -0.31 -0.93
C TYR A 34 -4.23 1.20 -1.07
N ARG A 35 -5.26 2.03 -0.86
CA ARG A 35 -5.14 3.49 -0.98
C ARG A 35 -4.15 4.05 0.04
N ARG A 36 -4.27 3.67 1.32
CA ARG A 36 -3.40 4.20 2.38
C ARG A 36 -1.97 3.71 2.27
N THR A 37 -1.77 2.43 2.00
CA THR A 37 -0.44 1.83 1.78
C THR A 37 0.25 2.47 0.57
N LYS A 38 -0.46 2.69 -0.54
CA LYS A 38 0.08 3.36 -1.74
C LYS A 38 0.52 4.80 -1.45
N ILE A 39 -0.28 5.57 -0.69
CA ILE A 39 0.07 6.93 -0.27
C ILE A 39 1.34 6.92 0.59
N HIS A 40 1.41 5.99 1.55
CA HIS A 40 2.57 5.86 2.43
C HIS A 40 3.84 5.51 1.66
N LEU A 41 3.81 4.46 0.83
CA LEU A 41 4.94 4.05 0.00
C LEU A 41 5.40 5.19 -0.91
N ARG A 42 4.46 5.99 -1.46
CA ARG A 42 4.83 7.17 -2.27
C ARG A 42 5.55 8.23 -1.44
N SER A 43 5.09 8.49 -0.22
CA SER A 43 5.70 9.49 0.67
C SER A 43 7.12 9.13 1.11
N LYS A 44 7.47 7.84 1.07
CA LYS A 44 8.80 7.32 1.44
C LYS A 44 9.70 7.02 0.24
N ASP A 45 9.27 7.38 -0.98
CA ASP A 45 9.95 7.02 -2.24
C ASP A 45 10.17 5.49 -2.40
N LEU A 46 9.20 4.70 -1.93
CA LEU A 46 9.22 3.23 -1.99
C LEU A 46 8.24 2.67 -3.02
N LEU A 47 7.27 3.46 -3.48
CA LEU A 47 6.21 2.96 -4.37
C LEU A 47 6.75 2.44 -5.72
N HIS A 48 7.85 3.01 -6.22
CA HIS A 48 8.37 2.69 -7.55
C HIS A 48 8.84 1.22 -7.65
N VAL A 49 9.44 0.66 -6.59
CA VAL A 49 9.88 -0.75 -6.56
C VAL A 49 8.73 -1.73 -6.38
N CYS A 50 7.55 -1.29 -5.95
CA CYS A 50 6.36 -2.13 -5.88
C CYS A 50 5.59 -2.18 -7.21
N LEU A 51 5.67 -1.11 -8.01
CA LEU A 51 4.90 -0.98 -9.26
C LEU A 51 5.66 -1.46 -10.50
N ASN A 52 6.98 -1.62 -10.40
CA ASN A 52 7.82 -1.99 -11.53
C ASN A 52 8.77 -3.10 -11.10
N SER A 53 9.15 -3.98 -12.03
CA SER A 53 10.23 -4.93 -11.83
C SER A 53 11.60 -4.22 -11.95
N MET A 54 12.65 -4.81 -11.37
CA MET A 54 14.00 -4.25 -11.49
C MET A 54 14.42 -4.16 -12.96
N PRO A 55 15.02 -3.05 -13.42
CA PRO A 55 15.54 -2.94 -14.78
C PRO A 55 16.60 -4.01 -15.05
N SER A 56 16.50 -4.71 -16.18
CA SER A 56 17.41 -5.80 -16.58
C SER A 56 18.86 -5.35 -16.75
N GLU A 57 19.08 -4.08 -17.11
CA GLU A 57 20.40 -3.49 -17.37
C GLU A 57 20.75 -2.39 -16.36
N ALA A 58 20.53 -2.66 -15.07
CA ALA A 58 20.89 -1.74 -14.00
C ALA A 58 22.37 -1.85 -13.60
N ILE A 59 23.03 -0.70 -13.42
CA ILE A 59 24.39 -0.68 -12.83
C ILE A 59 24.35 -1.15 -11.36
N PRO A 60 25.44 -1.71 -10.80
CA PRO A 60 25.46 -2.26 -9.45
C PRO A 60 24.97 -1.30 -8.35
N ALA A 61 25.25 0.00 -8.48
CA ALA A 61 24.78 1.01 -7.53
C ALA A 61 23.25 1.15 -7.53
N VAL A 62 22.62 1.05 -8.71
CA VAL A 62 21.16 1.09 -8.86
C VAL A 62 20.55 -0.18 -8.32
N ILE A 63 21.13 -1.35 -8.60
CA ILE A 63 20.69 -2.64 -8.06
C ILE A 63 20.67 -2.60 -6.52
N ASN A 64 21.75 -2.12 -5.91
CA ASN A 64 21.83 -2.03 -4.45
C ASN A 64 20.79 -1.07 -3.86
N LYS A 65 20.57 0.10 -4.48
CA LYS A 65 19.54 1.04 -4.06
C LYS A 65 18.14 0.43 -4.19
N TRP A 66 17.89 -0.27 -5.31
CA TRP A 66 16.64 -0.96 -5.58
C TRP A 66 16.37 -2.04 -4.54
N ASN A 67 17.33 -2.91 -4.25
CA ASN A 67 17.19 -3.98 -3.27
C ASN A 67 16.88 -3.43 -1.87
N LYS A 68 17.56 -2.34 -1.46
CA LYS A 68 17.25 -1.69 -0.19
C LYS A 68 15.82 -1.15 -0.14
N ALA A 69 15.37 -0.51 -1.20
CA ALA A 69 13.98 -0.03 -1.30
C ALA A 69 12.97 -1.19 -1.34
N SER A 70 13.28 -2.28 -2.05
CA SER A 70 12.46 -3.49 -2.11
C SER A 70 12.32 -4.11 -0.71
N CYS A 71 13.42 -4.36 0.01
CA CYS A 71 13.39 -4.89 1.36
C CYS A 71 12.62 -3.99 2.34
N ALA A 72 12.82 -2.67 2.26
CA ALA A 72 12.07 -1.72 3.09
C ALA A 72 10.55 -1.79 2.81
N SER A 73 10.17 -1.91 1.54
CA SER A 73 8.78 -2.05 1.11
C SER A 73 8.17 -3.36 1.58
N VAL A 74 8.86 -4.50 1.40
CA VAL A 74 8.42 -5.82 1.88
C VAL A 74 8.23 -5.81 3.40
N SER A 75 9.20 -5.26 4.14
CA SER A 75 9.13 -5.17 5.61
C SER A 75 7.92 -4.37 6.05
N PHE A 76 7.71 -3.19 5.46
CA PHE A 76 6.57 -2.34 5.77
C PHE A 76 5.23 -3.00 5.41
N ILE A 77 5.10 -3.51 4.18
CA ILE A 77 3.87 -4.19 3.71
C ILE A 77 3.53 -5.36 4.63
N SER A 78 4.52 -6.19 4.97
CA SER A 78 4.35 -7.34 5.85
C SER A 78 3.88 -6.94 7.25
N SER A 79 4.35 -5.81 7.79
CA SER A 79 3.89 -5.27 9.07
C SER A 79 2.42 -4.81 9.06
N LYS A 80 1.85 -4.60 7.88
CA LYS A 80 0.47 -4.13 7.66
C LYS A 80 -0.42 -5.20 7.03
N ILE A 81 -0.08 -6.46 7.24
CA ILE A 81 -0.84 -7.61 6.75
C ILE A 81 -1.15 -8.55 7.91
N ASP A 82 -2.39 -9.04 7.97
CA ASP A 82 -2.80 -10.05 8.94
C ASP A 82 -2.08 -11.39 8.66
N PRO A 83 -1.67 -12.16 9.69
CA PRO A 83 -0.98 -13.43 9.49
C PRO A 83 -1.69 -14.41 8.53
N SER A 84 -3.03 -14.44 8.54
CA SER A 84 -3.82 -15.31 7.65
C SER A 84 -3.79 -14.89 6.17
N VAL A 85 -3.46 -13.63 5.91
CA VAL A 85 -3.20 -13.08 4.58
C VAL A 85 -1.73 -13.28 4.22
N LEU A 86 -0.82 -13.06 5.17
CA LEU A 86 0.64 -13.17 5.00
C LEU A 86 1.04 -14.54 4.43
N ILE A 87 0.58 -15.63 5.05
CA ILE A 87 0.89 -17.01 4.64
C ILE A 87 0.47 -17.31 3.18
N LYS A 88 -0.50 -16.57 2.63
CA LYS A 88 -0.98 -16.77 1.26
C LYS A 88 -0.18 -15.98 0.22
N VAL A 89 0.49 -14.91 0.64
CA VAL A 89 1.15 -13.97 -0.28
C VAL A 89 2.67 -13.98 -0.14
N ILE A 90 3.23 -14.34 1.02
CA ILE A 90 4.67 -14.45 1.23
C ILE A 90 5.16 -15.87 0.95
N ASP A 91 6.21 -15.96 0.14
CA ASP A 91 7.03 -17.12 -0.20
C ASP A 91 8.49 -16.66 -0.42
N ASP A 92 9.38 -17.58 -0.80
CA ASP A 92 10.81 -17.29 -0.97
C ASP A 92 11.09 -16.20 -2.02
N GLU A 93 10.23 -16.07 -3.04
CA GLU A 93 10.38 -15.09 -4.11
C GLU A 93 9.87 -13.70 -3.67
N THR A 94 8.63 -13.65 -3.16
CA THR A 94 7.97 -12.41 -2.73
C THR A 94 8.57 -11.79 -1.47
N MET A 95 9.28 -12.57 -0.65
CA MET A 95 10.04 -12.04 0.49
C MET A 95 11.22 -11.18 0.05
N GLN A 96 11.75 -11.40 -1.15
CA GLN A 96 12.90 -10.66 -1.70
C GLN A 96 12.48 -9.59 -2.71
N ASP A 97 11.30 -9.72 -3.29
CA ASP A 97 10.80 -8.84 -4.34
C ASP A 97 9.47 -8.17 -3.96
N SER A 98 9.55 -6.85 -3.72
CA SER A 98 8.37 -6.05 -3.35
C SER A 98 7.36 -5.90 -4.49
N HIS A 99 7.79 -6.01 -5.74
CA HIS A 99 6.91 -5.95 -6.90
C HIS A 99 6.07 -7.23 -6.99
N LEU A 100 6.71 -8.40 -6.89
CA LEU A 100 6.01 -9.70 -6.86
C LEU A 100 5.03 -9.79 -5.68
N LEU A 101 5.44 -9.33 -4.49
CA LEU A 101 4.56 -9.27 -3.33
C LEU A 101 3.34 -8.37 -3.60
N TRP A 102 3.56 -7.19 -4.15
CA TRP A 102 2.50 -6.24 -4.47
C TRP A 102 1.51 -6.79 -5.49
N GLU A 103 1.99 -7.41 -6.56
CA GLU A 103 1.16 -8.06 -7.57
C GLU A 103 0.31 -9.19 -6.97
N LYS A 104 0.93 -10.10 -6.23
CA LYS A 104 0.24 -11.25 -5.62
C LYS A 104 -0.86 -10.82 -4.64
N ILE A 105 -0.63 -9.75 -3.87
CA ILE A 105 -1.67 -9.16 -3.01
C ILE A 105 -2.83 -8.61 -3.86
N ASN A 106 -2.51 -7.88 -4.94
CA ASN A 106 -3.53 -7.29 -5.81
C ASN A 106 -4.38 -8.37 -6.49
N GLU A 107 -3.75 -9.41 -7.06
CA GLU A 107 -4.45 -10.53 -7.70
C GLU A 107 -5.42 -11.23 -6.74
N GLN A 108 -4.94 -11.51 -5.53
CA GLN A 108 -5.70 -12.26 -4.52
C GLN A 108 -6.89 -11.49 -3.94
N TYR A 109 -6.79 -10.16 -3.82
CA TYR A 109 -7.75 -9.38 -3.03
C TYR A 109 -8.48 -8.28 -3.80
N ALA A 110 -7.94 -7.78 -4.92
CA ALA A 110 -8.67 -6.85 -5.79
C ALA A 110 -9.89 -7.54 -6.43
N SER A 111 -9.70 -8.78 -6.89
CA SER A 111 -10.73 -9.61 -7.52
C SER A 111 -11.84 -10.08 -6.55
N LYS A 112 -11.50 -10.29 -5.27
CA LYS A 112 -12.46 -10.72 -4.23
C LYS A 112 -13.31 -9.55 -3.72
N ASN A 113 -12.73 -8.34 -3.66
CA ASN A 113 -13.48 -7.16 -3.25
C ASN A 113 -14.37 -6.58 -4.36
N SER A 114 -14.08 -6.81 -5.65
CA SER A 114 -14.98 -6.44 -6.74
C SER A 114 -16.24 -7.31 -6.78
N LYS A 115 -16.11 -8.62 -6.51
CA LYS A 115 -17.27 -9.54 -6.42
C LYS A 115 -18.22 -9.23 -5.27
N LYS A 116 -17.70 -8.73 -4.14
CA LYS A 116 -18.51 -8.34 -2.98
C LYS A 116 -19.41 -7.13 -3.21
N LEU A 117 -19.00 -6.22 -4.11
CA LEU A 117 -19.83 -5.07 -4.51
C LEU A 117 -21.02 -5.52 -5.37
N TRP A 118 -20.87 -6.58 -6.17
CA TRP A 118 -21.96 -7.14 -6.97
C TRP A 118 -23.02 -7.87 -6.13
N VAL A 119 -22.63 -8.64 -5.12
CA VAL A 119 -23.60 -9.34 -4.26
C VAL A 119 -24.44 -8.36 -3.43
N ARG A 120 -23.85 -7.26 -2.94
CA ARG A 120 -24.60 -6.20 -2.25
C ARG A 120 -25.57 -5.41 -3.15
N GLY A 121 -25.34 -5.37 -4.46
CA GLY A 121 -26.28 -4.79 -5.42
C GLY A 121 -27.49 -5.69 -5.71
N HIS A 122 -27.32 -7.01 -5.60
CA HIS A 122 -28.39 -7.98 -5.88
C HIS A 122 -29.29 -8.26 -4.65
N GLU A 123 -28.77 -8.11 -3.42
CA GLU A 123 -29.56 -8.28 -2.18
C GLU A 123 -30.47 -7.08 -1.85
N LEU A 124 -30.32 -5.94 -2.55
CA LEU A 124 -31.20 -4.77 -2.44
C LEU A 124 -32.13 -4.61 -3.68
N GLY A 125 -32.15 -5.59 -4.57
CA GLY A 125 -33.00 -5.67 -5.76
C GLY A 125 -34.35 -6.34 -5.50
N VAL A 126 -35.18 -5.70 -4.68
CA VAL A 126 -36.65 -5.61 -4.75
C VAL A 126 -37.43 -6.89 -5.13
N ASN A 127 -37.98 -7.55 -4.10
CA ASN A 127 -39.34 -8.11 -4.18
C ASN A 127 -40.32 -6.97 -4.42
N SER A 128 -40.88 -6.85 -5.63
CA SER A 128 -42.17 -6.20 -5.85
C SER A 128 -42.74 -6.61 -7.20
N LEU A 129 -43.74 -7.50 -7.11
CA LEU A 129 -44.93 -7.70 -7.95
C LEU A 129 -44.80 -7.53 -9.47
#